data_AF-A0A376TXM9-F1
#
_entry.id   AF-A0A376TXM9-F1
#
_cell.length_a   1.000
_cell.length_b   1.000
_cell.length_c   1.000
_cell.angle_alpha   90.00
_cell.angle_beta   90.00
_cell.angle_gamma   90.00
#
_symmetry.space_group_name_H-M   'P 1'
#
loop_
_entity.id
_entity.type
_entity.pdbx_description
1 polymer ?
#
loop_
_entity_poly.entity_id
_entity_poly.type
_entity_poly.pdbx_seq_one_letter_code
_entity_poly.pdbx_strand_id
1 'polypeptide(L)'
;MQVQNKLQLATPLLPQEVQQQGISVEKSSSSYLMVAGFVSDNPDTTQDDISDYVASNVKDTLSRLNGVGDVQLFGAQYAMRIWLDADLLTNIN
;
A
#
# COMPACT_ATOMS: atom_id res chain seq x y z
N MET A 1 13.74 15.78 9.65
CA MET A 1 14.27 17.06 9.16
C MET A 1 15.40 16.89 8.14
N GLN A 2 16.58 16.35 8.48
CA GLN A 2 17.70 16.28 7.50
C GLN A 2 17.54 15.25 6.37
N VAL A 3 16.91 14.09 6.64
CA VAL A 3 16.73 13.02 5.64
C VAL A 3 15.70 13.39 4.57
N GLN A 4 14.57 13.98 4.98
CA GLN A 4 13.50 14.37 4.05
C GLN A 4 13.94 15.49 3.08
N ASN A 5 14.73 16.45 3.56
CA ASN A 5 15.31 17.50 2.71
C ASN A 5 16.29 16.92 1.67
N LYS A 6 17.09 15.91 2.04
CA LYS A 6 17.98 15.22 1.10
C LYS A 6 17.22 14.33 0.11
N LEU A 7 16.13 13.70 0.55
CA LEU A 7 15.27 12.92 -0.32
C LEU A 7 14.62 13.81 -1.39
N GLN A 8 14.10 14.99 -1.02
CA GLN A 8 13.48 15.91 -1.98
C GLN A 8 14.45 16.36 -3.09
N LEU A 9 15.74 16.47 -2.80
CA LEU A 9 16.77 16.76 -3.80
C LEU A 9 17.07 15.57 -4.73
N ALA A 10 16.83 14.34 -4.26
CA ALA A 10 17.06 13.11 -5.01
C ALA A 10 15.80 12.64 -5.78
N THR A 11 14.60 13.08 -5.40
CA THR A 11 13.34 12.72 -6.07
C THR A 11 13.35 12.93 -7.59
N PRO A 12 13.89 14.04 -8.15
CA PRO A 12 13.93 14.25 -9.60
C PRO A 12 14.85 13.28 -10.35
N LEU A 13 15.75 12.59 -9.65
CA LEU A 13 16.66 11.59 -10.22
C LEU A 13 16.03 10.20 -10.28
N LEU A 14 14.85 10.01 -9.68
CA LEU A 14 14.15 8.74 -9.67
C LEU A 14 13.25 8.61 -10.91
N PRO A 15 13.12 7.40 -11.49
CA PRO A 15 12.15 7.12 -12.55
C PRO A 15 10.73 7.50 -12.14
N GLN A 16 9.90 7.88 -13.12
CA GLN A 16 8.55 8.38 -12.86
C GLN A 16 7.66 7.32 -12.21
N GLU A 17 7.91 6.05 -12.47
CA GLU A 17 7.21 4.90 -11.89
C GLU A 17 7.41 4.84 -10.36
N VAL A 18 8.63 5.11 -9.89
CA VAL A 18 8.97 5.12 -8.45
C VAL A 18 8.39 6.35 -7.77
N GLN A 19 8.38 7.50 -8.44
CA GLN A 19 7.75 8.71 -7.92
C GLN A 19 6.23 8.53 -7.75
N GLN A 20 5.57 7.85 -8.71
CA GLN A 20 4.13 7.57 -8.67
C GLN A 20 3.73 6.64 -7.52
N GLN A 21 4.59 5.71 -7.13
CA GLN A 21 4.31 4.80 -6.01
C GLN A 21 4.38 5.49 -4.63
N GLY A 22 4.95 6.71 -4.58
CA GLY A 22 5.12 7.48 -3.36
C GLY A 22 6.33 7.04 -2.54
N ILE A 23 6.99 7.99 -1.87
CA ILE A 23 8.17 7.72 -1.04
C ILE A 23 7.87 8.17 0.40
N SER A 24 7.77 7.23 1.34
CA SER A 24 7.70 7.53 2.77
C SER A 24 9.10 7.52 3.40
N VAL A 25 9.31 8.41 4.38
CA VAL A 25 10.55 8.44 5.17
C VAL A 25 10.15 8.29 6.62
N GLU A 26 10.38 7.10 7.15
CA GLU A 26 10.00 6.75 8.51
C GLU A 26 11.25 6.58 9.39
N LYS A 27 11.15 7.03 10.64
CA LYS A 27 12.13 6.71 11.68
C LYS A 27 11.67 5.43 12.38
N SER A 28 11.99 4.26 11.86
CA SER A 28 11.56 3.01 12.49
C SER A 28 12.52 2.58 13.61
N SER A 29 11.98 2.42 14.82
CA SER A 29 12.45 1.37 15.73
C SER A 29 11.89 0.07 15.16
N SER A 30 12.74 -0.91 14.81
CA SER A 30 12.40 -2.09 14.00
C SER A 30 11.49 -3.13 14.70
N SER A 31 10.59 -2.72 15.58
CA SER A 31 9.73 -3.57 16.41
C SER A 31 8.26 -3.17 16.28
N TYR A 32 7.39 -4.13 15.96
CA TYR A 32 5.94 -3.93 16.01
C TYR A 32 5.45 -3.87 17.46
N LEU A 33 4.56 -2.91 17.76
CA LEU A 33 3.86 -2.86 19.04
C LEU A 33 2.78 -3.95 19.12
N MET A 34 2.03 -4.15 18.04
CA MET A 34 0.92 -5.09 17.93
C MET A 34 0.70 -5.50 16.47
N VAL A 35 0.21 -6.73 16.25
CA VAL A 35 -0.27 -7.20 14.94
C VAL A 35 -1.74 -7.58 15.09
N ALA A 36 -2.60 -6.98 14.28
CA ALA A 36 -4.03 -7.29 14.24
C ALA A 36 -4.35 -8.14 13.00
N GLY A 37 -4.94 -9.31 13.21
CA GLY A 37 -5.41 -10.19 12.13
C GLY A 37 -6.90 -9.97 11.87
N PHE A 38 -7.27 -9.80 10.60
CA PHE A 38 -8.65 -9.70 10.15
C PHE A 38 -9.04 -10.98 9.42
N VAL A 39 -10.19 -11.56 9.77
CA VAL A 39 -10.73 -12.79 9.18
C VAL A 39 -12.22 -12.60 8.92
N SER A 40 -12.74 -13.34 7.94
CA SER A 40 -14.16 -13.37 7.61
C SER A 40 -14.70 -14.78 7.83
N ASP A 41 -15.90 -14.89 8.38
CA ASP A 41 -16.63 -16.16 8.49
C ASP A 41 -17.35 -16.52 7.17
N ASN A 42 -17.39 -15.59 6.21
CA ASN A 42 -17.98 -15.82 4.90
C ASN A 42 -16.93 -16.45 3.95
N PRO A 43 -17.17 -17.67 3.42
CA PRO A 43 -16.24 -18.36 2.52
C PRO A 43 -16.01 -17.65 1.19
N ASP A 44 -16.92 -16.76 0.77
CA ASP A 44 -16.78 -16.00 -0.47
C ASP A 44 -15.85 -14.79 -0.31
N THR A 45 -15.47 -14.43 0.92
CA THR A 45 -14.56 -13.31 1.17
C THR A 45 -13.13 -13.74 0.93
N THR A 46 -12.47 -13.12 -0.04
CA THR A 46 -11.07 -13.38 -0.35
C THR A 46 -10.14 -12.55 0.54
N GLN A 47 -8.86 -12.90 0.57
CA GLN A 47 -7.83 -12.11 1.25
C GLN A 47 -7.75 -10.68 0.68
N ASP A 48 -7.97 -10.51 -0.63
CA ASP A 48 -7.93 -9.20 -1.29
C ASP A 48 -9.11 -8.33 -0.80
N ASP A 49 -10.30 -8.91 -0.60
CA ASP A 49 -11.46 -8.20 -0.05
C ASP A 49 -11.20 -7.69 1.38
N ILE A 50 -10.61 -8.53 2.22
CA ILE A 50 -10.27 -8.16 3.60
C ILE A 50 -9.19 -7.06 3.59
N SER A 51 -8.17 -7.21 2.74
CA SER A 51 -7.08 -6.24 2.63
C SER A 51 -7.60 -4.87 2.17
N ASP A 52 -8.50 -4.85 1.20
CA ASP A 52 -9.15 -3.63 0.73
C ASP A 52 -10.02 -2.96 1.79
N TYR A 53 -10.81 -3.76 2.52
CA TYR A 53 -11.63 -3.24 3.60
C TYR A 53 -10.79 -2.58 4.70
N VAL A 54 -9.70 -3.25 5.12
CA VAL A 54 -8.78 -2.75 6.13
C VAL A 54 -8.04 -1.51 5.63
N ALA A 55 -7.60 -1.49 4.38
CA ALA A 55 -6.96 -0.33 3.77
C ALA A 55 -7.89 0.90 3.76
N SER A 56 -9.14 0.71 3.34
CA SER A 56 -10.09 1.79 3.10
C SER A 56 -10.75 2.32 4.38
N ASN A 57 -10.97 1.47 5.39
CA ASN A 57 -11.75 1.84 6.57
C ASN A 57 -10.94 1.91 7.87
N VAL A 58 -9.90 1.09 8.00
CA VAL A 58 -9.21 0.86 9.28
C VAL A 58 -7.87 1.56 9.34
N LYS A 59 -7.02 1.39 8.31
CA LYS A 59 -5.63 1.88 8.29
C LYS A 59 -5.56 3.37 8.61
N ASP A 60 -6.30 4.19 7.88
CA ASP A 60 -6.30 5.65 8.03
C ASP A 60 -6.78 6.12 9.40
N THR A 61 -7.74 5.41 9.98
CA THR A 61 -8.25 5.73 11.32
C THR A 61 -7.20 5.42 12.39
N LEU A 62 -6.51 4.29 12.28
CA LEU A 62 -5.45 3.90 13.21
C LEU A 62 -4.22 4.81 13.10
N SER A 63 -3.79 5.15 11.89
CA SER A 63 -2.63 6.02 11.65
C SER A 63 -2.78 7.42 12.24
N ARG A 64 -4.02 7.87 12.52
CA ARG A 64 -4.30 9.18 13.14
C ARG A 64 -4.41 9.15 14.66
N LEU A 65 -4.36 7.98 15.30
CA LEU A 65 -4.44 7.89 16.75
C LEU A 65 -3.14 8.37 17.41
N ASN A 66 -3.26 9.15 18.48
CA ASN A 66 -2.11 9.62 19.24
C ASN A 66 -1.32 8.43 19.80
N GLY A 67 -0.01 8.40 19.53
CA GLY A 67 0.88 7.31 19.94
C GLY A 67 1.08 6.21 18.89
N VAL A 68 0.34 6.25 17.77
CA VAL A 68 0.62 5.39 16.61
C VAL A 68 1.71 6.05 15.77
N GLY A 69 2.82 5.35 15.58
CA GLY A 69 3.97 5.82 14.80
C GLY A 69 3.83 5.51 13.31
N ASP A 70 3.70 4.23 12.98
CA ASP A 70 3.45 3.74 11.63
C ASP A 70 2.43 2.58 11.66
N VAL A 71 1.70 2.40 10.56
CA VAL A 71 0.74 1.30 10.37
C VAL A 71 1.03 0.61 9.04
N GLN A 72 1.64 -0.57 9.13
CA GLN A 72 1.86 -1.44 7.98
C GLN A 72 0.61 -2.29 7.68
N LEU A 73 0.13 -2.20 6.44
CA LEU A 73 -0.91 -3.09 5.92
C LEU A 73 -0.27 -4.38 5.39
N PHE A 74 -0.73 -5.54 5.86
CA PHE A 74 -0.33 -6.84 5.32
C PHE A 74 -1.26 -7.25 4.17
N GLY A 75 -1.06 -6.61 3.02
CA GLY A 75 -1.91 -6.78 1.83
C GLY A 75 -1.85 -5.52 0.97
N ALA A 76 -2.79 -5.39 0.04
CA ALA A 76 -2.94 -4.19 -0.78
C ALA A 76 -4.41 -3.80 -0.88
N GLN A 77 -4.67 -2.51 -1.08
CA GLN A 77 -5.99 -2.04 -1.50
C GLN A 77 -6.30 -2.56 -2.91
N TYR A 78 -7.58 -2.70 -3.25
CA TYR A 78 -7.97 -3.05 -4.60
C TYR A 78 -7.42 -2.05 -5.61
N ALA A 79 -7.03 -2.60 -6.76
CA ALA A 79 -6.67 -1.84 -7.95
C ALA A 79 -7.42 -2.41 -9.14
N MET A 80 -7.77 -1.55 -10.10
CA MET A 80 -8.30 -1.97 -11.39
C MET A 80 -7.26 -2.82 -12.10
N ARG A 81 -7.49 -4.15 -12.17
CA ARG A 81 -6.59 -5.09 -12.87
C ARG A 81 -7.05 -5.24 -14.32
N ILE A 82 -6.22 -4.81 -15.27
CA ILE A 82 -6.43 -5.04 -16.70
C ILE A 82 -5.51 -6.20 -17.10
N TRP A 83 -6.12 -7.34 -17.41
CA TRP A 83 -5.41 -8.53 -17.91
C TRP A 83 -5.52 -8.56 -19.42
N LEU A 84 -4.40 -8.33 -20.11
CA LEU A 84 -4.34 -8.33 -21.57
C LEU A 84 -4.20 -9.76 -22.08
N ASP A 85 -4.98 -10.09 -23.11
CA ASP A 85 -4.90 -11.35 -23.85
C ASP A 85 -4.19 -11.09 -25.18
N ALA A 86 -3.03 -11.74 -25.37
CA ALA A 86 -2.20 -11.55 -26.56
C ALA A 86 -2.85 -12.09 -27.85
N ASP A 87 -3.68 -13.13 -27.75
CA ASP A 87 -4.35 -13.73 -28.91
C ASP A 87 -5.50 -12.83 -29.39
N LEU A 88 -6.22 -12.21 -28.46
CA LEU A 88 -7.23 -11.21 -28.79
C LEU A 88 -6.59 -9.95 -29.38
N LEU A 89 -5.46 -9.48 -28.85
CA LEU A 89 -4.76 -8.29 -29.34
C LEU A 89 -4.20 -8.47 -30.76
N THR A 90 -3.76 -9.67 -31.12
CA THR A 90 -3.22 -9.97 -32.46
C THR A 90 -4.31 -10.12 -33.53
N ASN A 91 -5.54 -10.49 -33.14
CA ASN A 91 -6.70 -10.60 -34.04
C ASN A 91 -7.28 -9.24 -34.46
N ILE A 92 -6.92 -8.14 -33.77
CA ILE A 92 -7.43 -6.79 -34.06
C ILE A 92 -6.60 -6.07 -35.16
N ASN A 93 -5.78 -6.80 -35.91
CA ASN A 93 -4.99 -6.34 -37.08
C ASN A 93 -5.34 -7.15 -38.33
#